data_AF-A0A3B9LFX9-F1
#
_entry.id   AF-A0A3B9LFX9-F1
#
_cell.length_a   1.000
_cell.length_b   1.000
_cell.length_c   1.000
_cell.angle_alpha   90.00
_cell.angle_beta   90.00
_cell.angle_gamma   90.00
#
_symmetry.space_group_name_H-M   'P 1'
#
loop_
_entity.id
_entity.type
_entity.pdbx_description
1 polymer ?
#
loop_
_entity_poly.entity_id
_entity_poly.type
_entity_poly.pdbx_seq_one_letter_code
_entity_poly.pdbx_strand_id
1 'polypeptide(L)'
;GWDEDFTLNSTGPIDLAWASRDVLLALPGMTEDLVDRFLLLRRGRDGIDGTADDPPFKNLEDVRAALGLSPEQFQQLAGVVGFKDPVLRIVSVGKSGEAMRIVQMVIRRANNVNVPQLITWKEL
;
A
#
# COMPACT_ATOMS: atom_id res chain seq x y z
N GLY A 1 2.56 11.56 -10.01
CA GLY A 1 3.38 12.65 -9.44
C GLY A 1 3.32 12.56 -7.92
N TRP A 2 3.85 13.53 -7.17
CA TRP A 2 3.78 13.51 -5.69
C TRP A 2 2.35 13.36 -5.17
N ASP A 3 1.36 13.83 -5.93
CA ASP A 3 -0.07 13.74 -5.65
C ASP A 3 -0.61 12.30 -5.61
N GLU A 4 0.11 11.34 -6.21
CA GLU A 4 -0.25 9.92 -6.19
C GLU A 4 0.08 9.24 -4.86
N ASP A 5 1.03 9.80 -4.09
CA ASP A 5 1.48 9.27 -2.80
C ASP A 5 0.58 9.67 -1.62
N PHE A 6 -0.37 10.59 -1.82
CA PHE A 6 -1.26 11.09 -0.76
C PHE A 6 -2.71 10.64 -0.95
N THR A 7 -3.42 10.56 0.17
CA THR A 7 -4.86 10.30 0.22
C THR A 7 -5.49 10.97 1.43
N LEU A 8 -6.75 11.41 1.29
CA LEU A 8 -7.58 11.92 2.38
C LEU A 8 -8.62 10.90 2.86
N ASN A 9 -8.65 9.71 2.24
CA ASN A 9 -9.75 8.75 2.41
C ASN A 9 -9.36 7.49 3.20
N SER A 10 -8.10 7.32 3.62
CA SER A 10 -7.62 6.13 4.35
C SER A 10 -8.04 6.14 5.83
N THR A 11 -7.65 5.09 6.55
CA THR A 11 -7.88 5.01 8.02
C THR A 11 -6.81 5.72 8.85
N GLY A 12 -5.74 6.23 8.22
CA GLY A 12 -4.69 7.03 8.86
C GLY A 12 -3.30 6.40 8.74
N PRO A 13 -3.06 5.19 9.30
CA PRO A 13 -1.76 4.53 9.19
C PRO A 13 -1.38 4.23 7.74
N ILE A 14 -0.08 4.30 7.45
CA ILE A 14 0.50 3.96 6.16
C ILE A 14 0.46 2.44 5.99
N ASP A 15 -0.24 1.95 4.96
CA ASP A 15 -0.29 0.53 4.65
C ASP A 15 1.03 0.08 4.00
N LEU A 16 1.84 -0.67 4.75
CA LEU A 16 3.15 -1.13 4.29
C LEU A 16 3.09 -2.09 3.10
N ALA A 17 1.95 -2.76 2.90
CA ALA A 17 1.76 -3.62 1.74
C ALA A 17 1.76 -2.84 0.41
N TRP A 18 1.40 -1.55 0.44
CA TRP A 18 1.20 -0.75 -0.78
C TRP A 18 1.97 0.58 -0.80
N ALA A 19 2.62 0.96 0.31
CA ALA A 19 3.41 2.18 0.39
C ALA A 19 4.47 2.24 -0.72
N SER A 20 4.60 3.41 -1.36
CA SER A 20 5.64 3.67 -2.36
C SER A 20 7.01 3.79 -1.69
N ARG A 21 8.08 3.73 -2.49
CA ARG A 21 9.46 3.90 -1.99
C ARG A 21 9.63 5.23 -1.25
N ASP A 22 9.09 6.30 -1.82
CA ASP A 22 9.23 7.65 -1.28
C ASP A 22 8.47 7.81 0.05
N VAL A 23 7.28 7.21 0.16
CA VAL A 23 6.52 7.17 1.41
C VAL A 23 7.27 6.35 2.48
N LEU A 24 7.89 5.23 2.11
CA LEU A 24 8.67 4.42 3.03
C LEU A 24 9.93 5.16 3.52
N LEU A 25 10.61 5.90 2.65
CA LEU A 25 11.78 6.72 3.02
C LEU A 25 11.43 7.89 3.93
N ALA A 26 10.18 8.38 3.87
CA ALA A 26 9.71 9.42 4.78
C ALA A 26 9.44 8.92 6.21
N LEU A 27 9.45 7.60 6.45
CA LEU A 27 9.22 7.03 7.76
C LEU A 27 10.45 7.20 8.68
N PRO A 28 10.25 7.46 9.99
CA PRO A 28 11.35 7.59 10.95
C PRO A 28 12.27 6.36 10.97
N GLY A 29 13.57 6.57 10.80
CA GLY A 29 14.58 5.51 10.89
C GLY A 29 14.68 4.60 9.67
N MET A 30 13.92 4.84 8.60
CA MET A 30 14.10 4.15 7.32
C MET A 30 15.26 4.74 6.53
N THR A 31 16.15 3.89 6.06
CA THR A 31 17.26 4.23 5.15
C THR A 31 16.99 3.66 3.76
N GLU A 32 17.70 4.13 2.73
CA GLU A 32 17.60 3.58 1.38
C GLU A 32 17.81 2.06 1.35
N ASP A 33 18.86 1.56 2.02
CA ASP A 33 19.14 0.12 2.09
C ASP A 33 18.00 -0.68 2.76
N LEU A 34 17.39 -0.13 3.82
CA LEU A 34 16.27 -0.78 4.50
C LEU A 34 15.02 -0.81 3.63
N VAL A 35 14.72 0.30 2.93
CA VAL A 35 13.57 0.39 2.04
C VAL A 35 13.76 -0.52 0.83
N ASP A 36 14.94 -0.55 0.23
CA ASP A 36 15.22 -1.41 -0.92
C ASP A 36 15.16 -2.89 -0.54
N ARG A 37 15.69 -3.25 0.64
CA ARG A 37 15.52 -4.60 1.20
C ARG A 37 14.06 -4.95 1.47
N PHE A 38 13.28 -4.03 2.04
CA PHE A 38 11.86 -4.24 2.28
C PHE A 38 11.10 -4.48 0.98
N LEU A 39 11.32 -3.65 -0.04
CA LEU A 39 10.68 -3.77 -1.34
C LEU A 39 11.07 -5.07 -2.04
N LEU A 40 12.35 -5.48 -1.97
CA LEU A 40 12.79 -6.77 -2.48
C LEU A 40 12.07 -7.94 -1.80
N LEU A 41 11.88 -7.87 -0.49
CA LEU A 41 11.14 -8.89 0.25
C LEU A 41 9.65 -8.86 -0.09
N ARG A 42 9.06 -7.67 -0.24
CA ARG A 42 7.64 -7.49 -0.54
C ARG A 42 7.24 -8.04 -1.91
N ARG A 43 8.08 -7.82 -2.92
CA ARG A 43 7.87 -8.15 -4.34
C ARG A 43 8.11 -9.61 -4.73
N GLY A 44 8.35 -10.47 -3.74
CA GLY A 44 8.62 -11.88 -4.01
C GLY A 44 9.83 -12.12 -4.93
N ARG A 45 9.75 -13.17 -5.73
CA ARG A 45 10.85 -13.64 -6.58
C ARG A 45 10.81 -12.99 -7.95
N ASP A 46 9.64 -12.63 -8.44
CA ASP A 46 9.46 -12.00 -9.74
C ASP A 46 9.81 -10.50 -9.72
N GLY A 47 9.88 -9.89 -8.54
CA GLY A 47 10.26 -8.49 -8.36
C GLY A 47 9.14 -7.52 -8.71
N ILE A 48 7.89 -7.99 -8.78
CA ILE A 48 6.71 -7.20 -9.15
C ILE A 48 5.74 -7.16 -7.96
N ASP A 49 5.42 -5.96 -7.46
CA ASP A 49 4.43 -5.82 -6.39
C ASP A 49 3.02 -6.20 -6.89
N GLY A 50 2.27 -6.91 -6.07
CA GLY A 50 0.89 -7.33 -6.29
C GLY A 50 0.72 -8.67 -7.02
N THR A 51 1.76 -9.51 -7.09
CA THR A 51 1.72 -10.82 -7.77
C THR A 51 1.49 -11.98 -6.80
N ALA A 52 1.32 -13.19 -7.33
CA ALA A 52 0.96 -14.35 -6.54
C ALA A 52 2.10 -14.88 -5.64
N ASP A 53 3.35 -14.50 -5.93
CA ASP A 53 4.53 -14.91 -5.19
C ASP A 53 5.02 -13.89 -4.15
N ASP A 54 4.35 -12.75 -4.03
CA ASP A 54 4.58 -11.81 -2.92
C ASP A 54 4.36 -12.50 -1.58
N PRO A 55 5.35 -12.53 -0.68
CA PRO A 55 5.19 -13.13 0.63
C PRO A 55 4.18 -12.32 1.44
N PRO A 56 3.14 -12.97 2.01
CA PRO A 56 2.17 -12.26 2.81
C PRO A 56 2.80 -11.91 4.17
N PHE A 57 3.21 -10.65 4.36
CA PHE A 57 3.41 -10.11 5.70
C PHE A 57 2.07 -10.19 6.45
N LYS A 58 2.00 -10.99 7.52
CA LYS A 58 0.73 -11.22 8.23
C LYS A 58 0.45 -10.14 9.26
N ASN A 59 1.52 -9.53 9.78
CA ASN A 59 1.47 -8.56 10.86
C ASN A 59 2.73 -7.66 10.82
N LEU A 60 2.75 -6.65 11.69
CA LEU A 60 3.86 -5.70 11.81
C LEU A 60 5.15 -6.33 12.39
N GLU A 61 5.04 -7.38 13.21
CA GLU A 61 6.21 -8.09 13.74
C GLU A 61 6.99 -8.83 12.64
N ASP A 62 6.28 -9.40 11.65
CA ASP A 62 6.90 -10.04 10.49
C ASP A 62 7.76 -9.02 9.72
N VAL A 63 7.28 -7.79 9.57
CA VAL A 63 8.02 -6.70 8.92
C VAL A 63 9.22 -6.28 9.75
N ARG A 64 9.03 -6.08 11.06
CA ARG A 64 10.12 -5.72 11.97
C ARG A 64 11.26 -6.74 11.89
N ALA A 65 10.92 -8.03 11.95
CA ALA A 65 11.86 -9.12 11.85
C ALA A 65 12.56 -9.16 10.48
N ALA A 66 11.81 -8.97 9.39
CA ALA A 66 12.33 -8.92 8.03
C ALA A 66 13.34 -7.79 7.80
N LEU A 67 13.09 -6.63 8.43
CA LEU A 67 13.95 -5.45 8.39
C LEU A 67 15.15 -5.54 9.36
N GLY A 68 15.12 -6.49 10.30
CA GLY A 68 16.17 -6.63 11.32
C GLY A 68 16.17 -5.50 12.35
N LEU A 69 15.03 -4.83 12.55
CA LEU A 69 14.89 -3.73 13.50
C LEU A 69 14.69 -4.27 14.93
N SER A 70 15.31 -3.60 15.91
CA SER A 70 15.03 -3.86 17.31
C SER A 70 13.59 -3.45 17.67
N PRO A 71 12.98 -4.01 18.73
CA PRO A 71 11.67 -3.57 19.20
C PRO A 71 11.59 -2.06 19.46
N GLU A 72 12.64 -1.48 20.03
CA GLU A 72 12.72 -0.05 20.36
C GLU A 72 12.77 0.83 19.09
N GLN A 73 13.52 0.40 18.07
CA GLN A 73 13.56 1.08 16.77
C GLN A 73 12.19 1.04 16.10
N PHE A 74 11.49 -0.10 16.18
CA PHE A 74 10.19 -0.28 15.55
C PHE A 74 9.06 0.44 16.27
N GLN A 75 9.21 0.72 17.57
CA GLN A 75 8.20 1.42 18.35
C GLN A 75 7.89 2.83 17.81
N GLN A 76 8.86 3.48 17.15
CA GLN A 76 8.67 4.77 16.49
C GLN A 76 7.83 4.67 15.21
N LEU A 77 7.80 3.50 14.57
CA LEU A 77 7.03 3.23 13.36
C LEU A 77 5.62 2.75 13.69
N ALA A 78 5.47 1.94 14.75
CA ALA A 78 4.24 1.21 15.07
C ALA A 78 2.98 2.10 15.18
N GLY A 79 3.13 3.39 15.52
CA GLY A 79 2.01 4.34 15.60
C GLY A 79 1.56 4.94 14.26
N VAL A 80 2.38 4.84 13.20
CA VAL A 80 2.12 5.48 11.89
C VAL A 80 2.00 4.48 10.75
N VAL A 81 2.29 3.20 10.98
CA VAL A 81 2.22 2.14 9.98
C VAL A 81 1.13 1.12 10.31
N GLY A 82 0.60 0.47 9.28
CA GLY A 82 -0.42 -0.55 9.41
C GLY A 82 -0.43 -1.51 8.23
N PHE A 83 -1.45 -2.36 8.20
CA PHE A 83 -1.70 -3.31 7.13
C PHE A 83 -3.19 -3.40 6.83
N LYS A 84 -3.52 -3.69 5.58
CA LYS A 84 -4.88 -4.00 5.11
C LYS A 84 -5.83 -2.83 5.36
N ASP A 85 -5.47 -1.65 4.85
CA ASP A 85 -6.43 -0.55 4.86
C ASP A 85 -7.73 -1.02 4.12
N PRO A 86 -8.92 -0.79 4.72
CA PRO A 86 -10.17 -1.17 4.08
C PRO A 86 -10.47 -0.31 2.84
N VAL A 87 -9.79 0.82 2.66
CA VAL A 87 -10.00 1.75 1.56
C VAL A 87 -9.06 1.43 0.41
N LEU A 88 -9.63 1.29 -0.79
CA LEU A 88 -8.92 0.92 -1.99
C LEU A 88 -9.19 1.94 -3.10
N ARG A 89 -8.15 2.24 -3.89
CA ARG A 89 -8.27 2.93 -5.16
C ARG A 89 -8.30 1.89 -6.28
N ILE A 90 -9.35 1.92 -7.09
CA ILE A 90 -9.50 1.06 -8.26
C ILE A 90 -9.39 1.94 -9.49
N VAL A 91 -8.49 1.59 -10.41
CA VAL A 91 -8.35 2.23 -11.71
C VAL A 91 -8.75 1.21 -12.78
N SER A 92 -9.84 1.49 -13.47
CA SER A 92 -10.34 0.66 -14.57
C SER A 92 -10.03 1.34 -15.90
N VAL A 93 -9.41 0.61 -16.82
CA VAL A 93 -9.04 1.10 -18.15
C VAL A 93 -9.83 0.30 -19.18
N GLY A 94 -10.82 0.95 -19.82
CA GLY A 94 -11.60 0.39 -20.91
C GLY A 94 -11.06 0.84 -22.27
N LYS A 95 -10.97 -0.10 -23.22
CA LYS A 95 -10.57 0.18 -24.60
C LYS A 95 -11.55 -0.45 -25.58
N SER A 96 -11.96 0.30 -26.60
CA SER A 96 -12.82 -0.17 -27.69
C SER A 96 -12.44 0.53 -28.99
N GLY A 97 -11.82 -0.21 -29.91
CA GLY A 97 -11.17 0.39 -31.08
C GLY A 97 -10.13 1.43 -30.65
N GLU A 98 -10.26 2.66 -31.16
CA GLU A 98 -9.41 3.80 -30.80
C GLU A 98 -9.88 4.52 -29.52
N ALA A 99 -11.08 4.23 -29.02
CA ALA A 99 -11.59 4.86 -27.81
C ALA A 99 -10.97 4.22 -26.56
N MET A 100 -10.44 5.07 -25.68
CA MET A 100 -9.98 4.69 -24.35
C MET A 100 -10.74 5.51 -23.31
N ARG A 101 -11.13 4.85 -22.21
CA ARG A 101 -11.77 5.47 -21.06
C ARG A 101 -11.13 4.95 -19.79
N ILE A 102 -10.86 5.84 -18.85
CA ILE A 102 -10.28 5.50 -17.57
C ILE A 102 -11.24 5.95 -16.48
N VAL A 103 -11.65 5.03 -15.62
CA VAL A 103 -12.49 5.33 -14.47
C VAL A 103 -11.69 5.05 -13.22
N GLN A 104 -11.58 6.05 -12.35
CA GLN A 104 -10.97 5.92 -11.04
C GLN A 104 -12.05 5.95 -9.97
N MET A 105 -12.02 4.97 -9.06
CA MET A 105 -12.93 4.86 -7.93
C MET A 105 -12.13 4.75 -6.64
N VAL A 106 -12.63 5.36 -5.57
CA VAL A 106 -12.17 5.10 -4.20
C VAL A 106 -13.31 4.45 -3.45
N ILE A 107 -13.08 3.26 -2.92
CA ILE A 107 -14.07 2.47 -2.20
C ILE A 107 -13.60 2.18 -0.79
N ARG A 108 -14.52 1.92 0.13
CA ARG A 108 -14.26 1.33 1.43
C ARG A 108 -14.89 -0.06 1.49
N ARG A 109 -14.08 -1.07 1.80
CA ARG A 109 -14.56 -2.40 2.18
C ARG A 109 -15.25 -2.29 3.53
N ALA A 110 -16.56 -2.51 3.56
CA ALA A 110 -17.31 -2.56 4.79
C ALA A 110 -17.15 -3.95 5.42
N ASN A 111 -16.77 -4.01 6.70
CA ASN A 111 -16.85 -5.24 7.46
C ASN A 111 -18.32 -5.65 7.54
N ASN A 112 -18.64 -6.89 7.16
CA ASN A 112 -19.99 -7.50 7.21
C ASN A 112 -21.02 -7.03 6.16
N VAL A 113 -20.60 -6.42 5.04
CA VAL A 113 -21.49 -6.15 3.90
C VAL A 113 -20.83 -6.67 2.62
N ASN A 114 -21.56 -7.48 1.84
CA ASN A 114 -21.08 -8.01 0.55
C ASN A 114 -20.94 -6.92 -0.54
N VAL A 115 -21.27 -5.67 -0.21
CA VAL A 115 -21.24 -4.54 -1.14
C VAL A 115 -20.24 -3.49 -0.62
N PRO A 116 -19.17 -3.19 -1.37
CA PRO A 116 -18.26 -2.12 -1.00
C PRO A 116 -18.95 -0.75 -1.07
N GLN A 117 -18.58 0.17 -0.17
CA GLN A 117 -19.10 1.53 -0.17
C GLN A 117 -18.27 2.42 -1.09
N LEU A 118 -18.91 3.07 -2.07
CA LEU A 118 -18.25 4.05 -2.93
C LEU A 118 -18.05 5.36 -2.16
N ILE A 119 -16.82 5.87 -2.11
CA ILE A 119 -16.49 7.17 -1.51
C ILE A 119 -16.53 8.25 -2.59
N THR A 120 -15.78 8.06 -3.68
CA THR A 120 -15.73 9.00 -4.80
C THR A 120 -15.38 8.25 -6.08
N TRP A 121 -15.78 8.81 -7.23
CA TRP A 121 -15.37 8.33 -8.54
C TRP A 121 -15.18 9.51 -9.49
N LYS A 122 -14.32 9.32 -10.49
CA LYS A 122 -14.14 10.24 -11.61
C LYS A 122 -13.74 9.48 -12.87
N GLU A 123 -14.06 10.05 -14.02
CA GLU A 123 -13.51 9.67 -15.32
C GLU A 123 -12.28 10.54 -15.60
N LEU A 124 -11.19 9.94 -16.10
CA LEU A 124 -9.94 10.62 -16.45
C LEU A 124 -9.80 10.78 -17.97
#